data_AF-A0A1F3T5B2-F1
#
_entry.id   AF-A0A1F3T5B2-F1
#
_cell.length_a   1.000
_cell.length_b   1.000
_cell.length_c   1.000
_cell.angle_alpha   90.00
_cell.angle_beta   90.00
_cell.angle_gamma   90.00
#
_symmetry.space_group_name_H-M   'P 1'
#
loop_
_entity.id
_entity.type
_entity.pdbx_description
1 polymer ?
#
loop_
_entity_poly.entity_id
_entity_poly.type
_entity_poly.pdbx_seq_one_letter_code
_entity_poly.pdbx_strand_id
1 'polypeptide(L)'
;MDISNKSSPISIDNHQRKNISDDHKFIPKDYKELAGNMESQFAKLMLDQMNNTVDRSEGENDSATNIYRDLLTNEQADLLSKNNDGLGLQDIVLDQIYPKKFRNQANLNAYLEQTNQRNIIAQKARNQRADLDTITINNKSESAKEITNDKYR
;
A
#
# COMPACT_ATOMS: atom_id res chain seq x y z
N MET A 1 -1.75 0.78 -70.97
CA MET A 1 -1.61 1.66 -69.78
C MET A 1 -1.07 0.78 -68.67
N ASP A 2 0.24 0.85 -68.43
CA ASP A 2 0.93 0.04 -67.41
C ASP A 2 0.80 0.69 -66.04
N ILE A 3 0.24 -0.04 -65.08
CA ILE A 3 0.20 0.38 -63.67
C ILE A 3 1.24 -0.45 -62.93
N SER A 4 2.44 0.13 -62.81
CA SER A 4 3.57 -0.41 -62.04
C SER A 4 3.23 -0.39 -60.54
N ASN A 5 2.85 -1.53 -59.97
CA ASN A 5 2.79 -1.77 -58.53
C ASN A 5 4.22 -1.78 -57.94
N LYS A 6 4.68 -0.65 -57.42
CA LYS A 6 5.85 -0.59 -56.54
C LYS A 6 5.40 -0.78 -55.09
N SER A 7 5.36 -2.02 -54.62
CA SER A 7 5.31 -2.31 -53.19
C SER A 7 6.74 -2.18 -52.62
N SER A 8 7.04 -1.03 -52.00
CA SER A 8 8.24 -0.88 -51.20
C SER A 8 8.14 -1.80 -49.96
N PRO A 9 9.19 -2.57 -49.61
CA PRO A 9 9.18 -3.37 -48.40
C PRO A 9 9.14 -2.45 -47.17
N ILE A 10 8.23 -2.73 -46.25
CA ILE A 10 8.12 -2.05 -44.95
C ILE A 10 9.40 -2.37 -44.17
N SER A 11 10.28 -1.39 -44.03
CA SER A 11 11.41 -1.48 -43.09
C SER A 11 10.87 -1.46 -41.67
N ILE A 12 10.98 -2.59 -40.98
CA ILE A 12 10.70 -2.69 -39.55
C ILE A 12 11.88 -2.03 -38.85
N ASP A 13 11.70 -0.78 -38.43
CA ASP A 13 12.67 -0.08 -37.60
C ASP A 13 12.83 -0.87 -36.30
N ASN A 14 14.00 -1.49 -36.16
CA ASN A 14 14.38 -2.23 -34.97
C ASN A 14 14.66 -1.21 -33.87
N HIS A 15 13.59 -0.72 -33.23
CA HIS A 15 13.67 0.14 -32.06
C HIS A 15 14.51 -0.60 -31.04
N GLN A 16 15.75 -0.11 -30.90
CA GLN A 16 16.70 -0.50 -29.88
C GLN A 16 15.92 -0.68 -28.58
N ARG A 17 15.88 -1.93 -28.09
CA ARG A 17 15.44 -2.23 -26.73
C ARG A 17 16.39 -1.47 -25.81
N LYS A 18 16.05 -0.20 -25.51
CA LYS A 18 16.61 0.50 -24.35
C LYS A 18 16.44 -0.49 -23.22
N ASN A 19 17.54 -0.86 -22.58
CA ASN A 19 17.50 -1.56 -21.31
C ASN A 19 16.44 -0.86 -20.47
N ILE A 20 15.29 -1.50 -20.29
CA ILE A 20 14.25 -1.05 -19.39
C ILE A 20 14.91 -1.26 -18.03
N SER A 21 15.66 -0.26 -17.59
CA SER A 21 16.16 -0.25 -16.22
C SER A 21 14.92 -0.41 -15.36
N ASP A 22 14.94 -1.39 -14.47
CA ASP A 22 13.92 -1.65 -13.47
C ASP A 22 13.57 -0.34 -12.75
N ASP A 23 12.58 0.39 -13.28
CA ASP A 23 12.21 1.75 -12.89
C ASP A 23 11.61 1.72 -11.49
N HIS A 24 11.16 0.54 -11.07
CA HIS A 24 10.61 0.27 -9.76
C HIS A 24 11.68 0.10 -8.68
N LYS A 25 12.97 -0.06 -9.01
CA LYS A 25 14.03 -0.29 -8.01
C LYS A 25 14.20 0.87 -7.03
N PHE A 26 13.97 2.11 -7.48
CA PHE A 26 14.15 3.31 -6.66
C PHE A 26 12.85 3.84 -6.04
N ILE A 27 11.77 3.07 -6.11
CA ILE A 27 10.50 3.44 -5.50
C ILE A 27 10.48 2.91 -4.06
N PRO A 28 10.25 3.76 -3.04
CA PRO A 28 10.14 3.29 -1.67
C PRO A 28 8.98 2.28 -1.50
N LYS A 29 9.18 1.29 -0.62
CA LYS A 29 8.23 0.18 -0.43
C LYS A 29 6.83 0.68 -0.08
N ASP A 30 6.72 1.70 0.75
CA ASP A 30 5.44 2.24 1.22
C ASP A 30 4.58 2.76 0.06
N TYR A 31 5.19 3.35 -0.97
CA TYR A 31 4.47 3.79 -2.18
C TYR A 31 4.04 2.62 -3.05
N LYS A 32 4.87 1.58 -3.19
CA LYS A 32 4.50 0.36 -3.91
C LYS A 32 3.33 -0.35 -3.25
N GLU A 33 3.36 -0.45 -1.93
CA GLU A 33 2.32 -1.07 -1.13
C GLU A 33 1.03 -0.26 -1.19
N LEU A 34 1.10 1.08 -1.06
CA LEU A 34 -0.06 1.94 -1.22
C LEU A 34 -0.71 1.76 -2.60
N ALA A 35 0.09 1.77 -3.68
CA ALA A 35 -0.43 1.60 -5.02
C ALA A 35 -1.06 0.21 -5.24
N GLY A 36 -0.43 -0.85 -4.71
CA GLY A 36 -1.01 -2.20 -4.76
C GLY A 36 -2.33 -2.31 -3.98
N ASN A 37 -2.41 -1.68 -2.80
CA ASN A 37 -3.64 -1.62 -2.03
C ASN A 37 -4.76 -0.86 -2.74
N MET A 38 -4.42 0.21 -3.48
CA MET A 38 -5.39 0.94 -4.30
C MET A 38 -5.89 0.09 -5.48
N GLU A 39 -5.01 -0.66 -6.13
CA GLU A 39 -5.39 -1.60 -7.18
C GLU A 39 -6.27 -2.74 -6.64
N SER A 40 -5.94 -3.31 -5.48
CA SER A 40 -6.78 -4.33 -4.83
C SER A 40 -8.18 -3.81 -4.51
N GLN A 41 -8.30 -2.60 -3.96
CA GLN A 41 -9.60 -1.97 -3.69
C GLN A 41 -10.39 -1.74 -4.98
N PHE A 42 -9.73 -1.31 -6.05
CA PHE A 42 -10.37 -1.13 -7.35
C PHE A 42 -10.82 -2.47 -7.94
N ALA A 43 -9.97 -3.49 -7.92
CA ALA A 43 -10.29 -4.82 -8.39
C ALA A 43 -11.48 -5.42 -7.63
N LYS A 44 -11.50 -5.26 -6.30
CA LYS A 44 -12.64 -5.62 -5.45
C LYS A 44 -13.91 -4.92 -5.90
N LEU A 45 -13.86 -3.59 -6.08
CA LEU A 45 -15.01 -2.82 -6.55
C LEU A 45 -15.53 -3.34 -7.89
N MET A 46 -14.64 -3.64 -8.84
CA MET A 46 -15.02 -4.19 -10.14
C MET A 46 -15.69 -5.56 -10.00
N LEU A 47 -15.12 -6.46 -9.18
CA LEU A 47 -15.70 -7.77 -8.92
C LEU A 47 -17.05 -7.67 -8.20
N ASP A 48 -17.21 -6.74 -7.27
CA ASP A 48 -18.49 -6.48 -6.59
C ASP A 48 -19.55 -6.01 -7.60
N GLN A 49 -19.20 -5.09 -8.50
CA GLN A 49 -20.10 -4.66 -9.58
C GLN A 49 -20.46 -5.83 -10.51
N MET A 50 -19.49 -6.66 -10.90
CA MET A 50 -19.75 -7.86 -11.71
C MET A 50 -20.71 -8.82 -11.00
N ASN A 51 -20.47 -9.10 -9.71
CA ASN A 51 -21.32 -9.98 -8.90
C ASN A 51 -22.74 -9.43 -8.69
N ASN A 52 -22.94 -8.11 -8.83
CA ASN A 52 -24.25 -7.47 -8.74
C ASN A 52 -25.00 -7.46 -10.09
N THR A 53 -24.31 -7.66 -11.21
CA THR A 53 -24.93 -7.76 -12.54
C THR A 53 -25.48 -9.15 -12.87
N VAL A 54 -25.14 -10.16 -12.07
CA VAL A 54 -25.66 -11.52 -12.24
C VAL A 54 -26.98 -11.65 -11.48
N ASP A 55 -28.08 -11.92 -12.19
CA ASP A 55 -29.39 -12.17 -11.58
C ASP A 55 -29.30 -13.36 -10.61
N ARG A 56 -29.62 -13.11 -9.33
CA ARG A 56 -29.58 -14.12 -8.28
C ARG A 56 -30.92 -14.80 -8.16
N SER A 57 -30.94 -16.13 -8.21
CA SER A 57 -32.16 -16.90 -7.91
C SER A 57 -32.57 -16.70 -6.45
N GLU A 58 -33.87 -16.55 -6.20
CA GLU A 58 -34.43 -16.45 -4.85
C GLU A 58 -34.06 -17.70 -4.03
N GLY A 59 -33.05 -17.57 -3.17
CA GLY A 59 -32.46 -18.67 -2.40
C GLY A 59 -30.96 -18.53 -2.11
N GLU A 60 -30.24 -17.71 -2.89
CA GLU A 60 -28.79 -17.49 -2.70
C GLU A 60 -28.42 -16.44 -1.64
N ASN A 61 -29.41 -15.81 -0.99
CA ASN A 61 -29.20 -14.72 -0.03
C ASN A 61 -28.97 -15.19 1.41
N ASP A 62 -28.38 -16.38 1.60
CA ASP A 62 -27.97 -16.83 2.93
C ASP A 62 -26.73 -16.06 3.40
N SER A 63 -26.68 -15.73 4.69
CA SER A 63 -25.58 -14.96 5.29
C SER A 63 -24.24 -15.70 5.13
N ALA A 64 -24.25 -17.03 5.22
CA ALA A 64 -23.04 -17.84 5.03
C ALA A 64 -22.52 -17.75 3.59
N THR A 65 -23.42 -17.79 2.60
CA THR A 65 -23.08 -17.66 1.17
C THR A 65 -22.51 -16.28 0.86
N ASN A 66 -23.06 -15.22 1.45
CA ASN A 66 -22.53 -13.86 1.29
C ASN A 66 -21.12 -13.72 1.89
N ILE A 67 -20.89 -14.24 3.09
CA ILE A 67 -19.55 -14.22 3.73
C ILE A 67 -18.52 -14.97 2.88
N TYR A 68 -18.89 -16.15 2.36
CA TYR A 68 -18.01 -16.92 1.49
C TYR A 68 -17.68 -16.17 0.20
N ARG A 69 -18.68 -15.55 -0.43
CA ARG A 69 -18.49 -14.73 -1.63
C ARG A 69 -17.59 -13.53 -1.38
N ASP A 70 -17.78 -12.82 -0.28
CA ASP A 70 -16.92 -11.68 0.09
C ASP A 70 -15.47 -12.12 0.28
N LEU A 71 -15.26 -13.27 0.93
CA LEU A 71 -13.91 -13.82 1.15
C LEU A 71 -13.25 -14.21 -0.17
N LEU A 72 -13.99 -14.86 -1.07
CA LEU A 72 -13.51 -15.22 -2.41
C LEU A 72 -13.19 -13.98 -3.25
N THR A 73 -14.07 -12.98 -3.24
CA THR A 73 -13.87 -11.72 -3.97
C THR A 73 -12.64 -10.97 -3.46
N ASN A 74 -12.43 -10.93 -2.14
CA ASN A 74 -11.25 -10.32 -1.55
C ASN A 74 -9.96 -11.03 -1.99
N GLU A 75 -9.94 -12.36 -1.95
CA GLU A 75 -8.78 -13.15 -2.37
C GLU A 75 -8.49 -12.96 -3.87
N GLN A 76 -9.54 -12.96 -4.70
CA GLN A 76 -9.40 -12.75 -6.13
C GLN A 76 -8.90 -11.34 -6.45
N ALA A 77 -9.40 -10.32 -5.75
CA ALA A 77 -8.91 -8.94 -5.88
C ALA A 77 -7.44 -8.81 -5.46
N ASP A 78 -7.04 -9.47 -4.38
CA ASP A 78 -5.65 -9.48 -3.90
C ASP A 78 -4.72 -10.17 -4.91
N LEU A 79 -5.12 -11.32 -5.45
CA LEU A 79 -4.38 -12.03 -6.51
C LEU A 79 -4.24 -11.17 -7.78
N LEU A 80 -5.28 -10.43 -8.17
CA LEU A 80 -5.22 -9.52 -9.32
C LEU A 80 -4.26 -8.35 -9.11
N SER A 81 -4.11 -7.89 -7.86
CA SER A 81 -3.21 -6.77 -7.53
C SER A 81 -1.75 -7.16 -7.31
N LYS A 82 -1.49 -8.43 -6.95
CA LYS A 82 -0.13 -8.91 -6.61
C LYS A 82 0.63 -9.51 -7.77
N ASN A 83 -0.08 -10.02 -8.78
CA ASN A 83 0.58 -10.55 -9.97
C ASN A 83 1.16 -9.38 -10.77
N ASN A 84 2.43 -9.49 -11.19
CA ASN A 84 3.14 -8.44 -11.93
C ASN A 84 2.47 -8.06 -13.27
N ASP A 85 1.47 -8.84 -13.71
CA ASP A 85 0.60 -8.60 -14.86
C ASP A 85 -0.86 -8.30 -14.44
N GLY A 86 -1.06 -7.60 -13.32
CA GLY A 86 -2.37 -7.18 -12.83
C GLY A 86 -3.13 -6.25 -13.80
N LEU A 87 -4.02 -5.41 -13.29
CA LEU A 87 -4.74 -4.44 -14.14
C LEU A 87 -3.81 -3.32 -14.66
N GLY A 88 -2.55 -3.30 -14.24
CA GLY A 88 -1.58 -2.25 -14.56
C GLY A 88 -1.94 -0.91 -13.90
N LEU A 89 -2.92 -0.91 -13.00
CA LEU A 89 -3.37 0.29 -12.32
C LEU A 89 -2.35 0.73 -11.28
N GLN A 90 -1.63 -0.22 -10.67
CA GLN A 90 -0.54 0.08 -9.75
C GLN A 90 0.49 1.00 -10.38
N ASP A 91 0.90 0.76 -11.63
CA ASP A 91 1.89 1.59 -12.32
C ASP A 91 1.39 3.02 -12.59
N ILE A 92 0.11 3.15 -12.97
CA ILE A 92 -0.53 4.46 -13.19
C ILE A 92 -0.61 5.23 -11.88
N VAL A 93 -1.03 4.56 -10.81
CA VAL A 93 -1.10 5.15 -9.46
C VAL A 93 0.30 5.54 -8.98
N LEU A 94 1.29 4.68 -9.18
CA LEU A 94 2.70 4.95 -8.87
C LEU A 94 3.24 6.14 -9.64
N ASP A 95 2.94 6.29 -10.93
CA ASP A 95 3.33 7.45 -11.72
C ASP A 95 2.70 8.75 -11.19
N GLN A 96 1.49 8.67 -10.63
CA GLN A 96 0.79 9.82 -10.06
C GLN A 96 1.34 10.22 -8.67
N ILE A 97 1.56 9.25 -7.78
CA ILE A 97 2.01 9.52 -6.40
C ILE A 97 3.53 9.64 -6.28
N TYR A 98 4.28 8.97 -7.15
CA TYR A 98 5.74 8.97 -7.19
C TYR A 98 6.28 8.99 -8.64
N PRO A 99 6.21 10.16 -9.31
CA PRO A 99 6.60 10.31 -10.70
C PRO A 99 8.05 9.88 -11.00
N LYS A 100 8.29 9.45 -12.25
CA LYS A 100 9.59 8.95 -12.73
C LYS A 100 10.79 9.85 -12.44
N LYS A 101 10.61 11.18 -12.48
CA LYS A 101 11.67 12.15 -12.14
C LYS A 101 12.24 11.97 -10.71
N PHE A 102 11.46 11.36 -9.81
CA PHE A 102 11.89 11.12 -8.44
C PHE A 102 12.53 9.74 -8.23
N ARG A 103 12.45 8.82 -9.19
CA ARG A 103 12.95 7.44 -9.12
C ARG A 103 14.47 7.38 -9.31
N ASN A 104 15.20 7.86 -8.32
CA ASN A 104 16.66 7.80 -8.29
C ASN A 104 17.16 7.47 -6.89
N GLN A 105 18.41 7.00 -6.82
CA GLN A 105 19.03 6.57 -5.56
C GLN A 105 19.07 7.68 -4.51
N ALA A 106 19.33 8.93 -4.90
CA ALA A 106 19.45 10.04 -3.96
C ALA A 106 18.12 10.32 -3.24
N ASN A 107 17.01 10.32 -3.97
CA ASN A 107 15.68 10.51 -3.40
C ASN A 107 15.24 9.32 -2.56
N LEU A 108 15.56 8.09 -2.97
CA LEU A 108 15.28 6.91 -2.15
C LEU A 108 16.03 6.99 -0.81
N ASN A 109 17.32 7.36 -0.83
CA ASN A 109 18.11 7.51 0.39
C ASN A 109 17.53 8.61 1.30
N ALA A 110 17.21 9.78 0.72
CA ALA A 110 16.60 10.88 1.47
C ALA A 110 15.27 10.46 2.13
N TYR A 111 14.45 9.67 1.43
CA TYR A 111 13.22 9.10 1.99
C TYR A 111 13.51 8.18 3.19
N LEU A 112 14.45 7.24 3.04
CA LEU A 112 14.80 6.31 4.11
C LEU A 112 15.37 7.02 5.34
N GLU A 113 16.23 8.02 5.14
CA GLU A 113 16.76 8.84 6.22
C GLU A 113 15.65 9.60 6.96
N GLN A 114 14.73 10.22 6.22
CA GLN A 114 13.60 10.94 6.82
C GLN A 114 12.71 10.00 7.64
N THR A 115 12.39 8.82 7.10
CA THR A 115 11.54 7.83 7.78
C THR A 115 12.24 7.29 9.04
N ASN A 116 13.54 7.03 8.97
CA ASN A 116 14.34 6.61 10.13
C ASN A 116 14.35 7.68 11.23
N GLN A 117 14.56 8.96 10.87
CA GLN A 117 14.52 10.06 11.84
C GLN A 117 13.15 10.18 12.52
N ARG A 118 12.05 10.08 11.75
CA ARG A 118 10.69 10.08 12.30
C ARG A 118 10.47 8.94 13.29
N ASN A 119 10.93 7.74 12.97
CA ASN A 119 10.81 6.57 13.84
C ASN A 119 11.58 6.77 15.15
N ILE A 120 12.78 7.34 15.10
CA ILE A 120 13.59 7.65 16.29
C ILE A 120 12.88 8.68 17.18
N ILE A 121 12.32 9.74 16.60
CA ILE A 121 11.58 10.77 17.35
C ILE A 121 10.34 10.16 18.00
N ALA A 122 9.59 9.34 17.27
CA ALA A 122 8.40 8.67 17.79
C ALA A 122 8.74 7.73 18.96
N GLN A 123 9.85 6.97 18.88
CA GLN A 123 10.32 6.13 19.97
C GLN A 123 10.74 6.95 21.20
N LYS A 124 11.49 8.03 21.00
CA LYS A 124 11.88 8.95 22.09
C LYS A 124 10.66 9.52 22.81
N ALA A 125 9.64 9.95 22.06
CA ALA A 125 8.39 10.47 22.63
C ALA A 125 7.61 9.40 23.43
N ARG A 126 7.62 8.14 22.98
CA ARG A 126 7.00 7.02 23.71
C ARG A 126 7.74 6.72 25.01
N ASN A 127 9.06 6.67 24.98
CA ASN A 127 9.87 6.39 26.17
C ASN A 127 9.73 7.49 27.22
N GLN A 128 9.74 8.77 26.81
CA GLN A 128 9.52 9.89 27.73
C GLN A 128 8.14 9.86 28.40
N ARG A 129 7.09 9.43 27.69
CA ARG A 129 5.76 9.24 28.29
C ARG A 129 5.74 8.11 29.30
N ALA A 130 6.37 6.98 28.99
CA ALA A 130 6.50 5.87 29.93
C ALA A 130 7.27 6.27 31.21
N ASP A 131 8.32 7.08 31.06
CA ASP A 131 9.09 7.59 32.20
C ASP A 131 8.23 8.53 33.08
N LEU A 132 7.43 9.41 32.48
CA LEU A 132 6.49 10.28 33.22
C LEU A 132 5.41 9.49 33.98
N ASP A 133 4.88 8.44 33.36
CA ASP A 133 3.85 7.60 33.98
C ASP A 133 4.40 6.82 35.18
N THR A 134 5.62 6.29 35.10
CA THR A 134 6.26 5.61 36.24
C THR A 134 6.56 6.55 37.41
N ILE A 135 7.02 7.78 37.13
CA ILE A 135 7.25 8.81 38.16
C ILE A 135 5.93 9.20 38.84
N THR A 136 4.85 9.35 38.07
CA THR A 136 3.52 9.70 38.59
C THR A 136 2.96 8.60 39.50
N ILE A 137 3.16 7.33 39.15
CA ILE A 137 2.72 6.18 39.95
C ILE A 137 3.51 6.10 41.27
N ASN A 138 4.83 6.30 41.22
CA ASN A 138 5.68 6.24 42.42
C ASN A 138 5.35 7.36 43.41
N ASN A 139 5.17 8.60 42.93
CA ASN A 139 4.84 9.74 43.78
C ASN A 139 3.45 9.61 44.45
N LYS A 140 2.47 9.03 43.74
CA LYS A 140 1.15 8.76 44.32
C LYS A 140 1.20 7.68 45.41
N SER A 141 2.12 6.71 45.29
CA SER A 141 2.31 5.64 46.27
C SER A 141 3.04 6.10 47.53
N GLU A 142 3.92 7.10 47.44
CA GLU A 142 4.62 7.69 48.60
C GLU A 142 3.71 8.64 49.39
N SER A 143 2.94 9.50 48.70
CA SER A 143 1.95 10.38 49.36
C SER A 143 0.86 9.61 50.12
N ALA A 144 0.47 8.42 49.65
CA ALA A 144 -0.49 7.57 50.35
C ALA A 144 0.07 6.91 51.63
N LYS A 145 1.41 6.77 51.76
CA LYS A 145 2.06 6.17 52.94
C LYS A 145 2.32 7.18 54.06
N GLU A 146 2.51 8.46 53.76
CA GLU A 146 2.68 9.51 54.78
C GLU A 146 1.38 9.80 55.54
N ILE A 147 0.22 9.75 54.89
CA ILE A 147 -1.08 10.09 55.51
C ILE A 147 -1.51 9.05 56.58
N THR A 148 -0.97 7.83 56.54
CA THR A 148 -1.30 6.77 57.52
C THR A 148 -0.47 6.82 58.80
N ASN A 149 0.67 7.51 58.83
CA ASN A 149 1.56 7.53 60.00
C ASN A 149 1.24 8.63 61.02
N ASP A 150 0.46 9.65 60.67
CA ASP A 150 0.04 10.71 61.61
C ASP A 150 -1.25 10.38 62.39
N LYS A 151 -1.89 9.23 62.13
CA LYS A 151 -3.12 8.82 62.84
C LYS A 151 -2.89 7.99 64.12
N TYR A 152 -1.63 7.76 64.50
CA TYR A 152 -1.28 6.95 65.68
C TYR A 152 -0.14 7.55 66.54
N ARG A 153 -0.11 8.88 66.67
CA ARG A 153 0.73 9.56 67.66
C ARG A 153 -0.10 10.44 68.60
#